data_AF-A0A3A5VEK4-F1
#
_entry.id   AF-A0A3A5VEK4-F1
#
_cell.length_a   1.000
_cell.length_b   1.000
_cell.length_c   1.000
_cell.angle_alpha   90.00
_cell.angle_beta   90.00
_cell.angle_gamma   90.00
#
_symmetry.space_group_name_H-M   'P 1'
#
loop_
_entity.id
_entity.type
_entity.pdbx_description
1 polymer ?
#
loop_
_entity_poly.entity_id
_entity_poly.type
_entity_poly.pdbx_seq_one_letter_code
_entity_poly.pdbx_strand_id
1 'polypeptide(L)'
;MVAKPYSASHIAAVSSHYTTMRLSGAVKERLVELLCEELDRLVPQMEQETLSQDPERKTLDDPKRSRLNYNRTRELMIDRIKGIESVGSAAVQAGIEHTEAHLAMLLRNASEAAERDRVATIKPRHLDRALLNMRKPDSDDEHDDVVVPEGGAQDFVASQSGGMLTPTSLLALARSVARMAVTKDALDELLDMYAEVFEDLEDDIRNHAQLGNNPVHFIESINSMRGMMTLGWMRSRLIKAAEHASGRGARSIELQDVVNITAHTSE
;
A
#
# COMPACT_ATOMS: atom_id res chain seq x y z
N MET A 1 15.41 -31.29 18.92
CA MET A 1 15.18 -31.96 17.63
C MET A 1 15.43 -30.95 16.53
N VAL A 2 16.21 -31.29 15.50
CA VAL A 2 16.42 -30.40 14.35
C VAL A 2 15.20 -30.54 13.44
N ALA A 3 14.58 -29.41 13.06
CA ALA A 3 13.44 -29.42 12.14
C ALA A 3 13.89 -29.89 10.76
N LYS A 4 13.00 -30.56 10.02
CA LYS A 4 13.30 -30.93 8.63
C LYS A 4 13.27 -29.67 7.75
N PRO A 5 14.20 -29.52 6.80
CA PRO A 5 14.16 -28.41 5.85
C PRO A 5 12.96 -28.54 4.90
N TYR A 6 12.69 -27.49 4.13
CA TYR A 6 11.70 -27.51 3.07
C TYR A 6 11.99 -28.63 2.05
N SER A 7 10.94 -29.20 1.44
CA SER A 7 11.16 -30.11 0.31
C SER A 7 11.42 -29.33 -0.97
N ALA A 8 12.32 -29.83 -1.82
CA ALA A 8 12.59 -29.25 -3.13
C ALA A 8 11.34 -29.18 -4.03
N SER A 9 10.39 -30.12 -3.85
CA SER A 9 9.10 -30.10 -4.54
C SER A 9 8.20 -28.97 -4.07
N HIS A 10 8.19 -28.67 -2.76
CA HIS A 10 7.43 -27.56 -2.19
C HIS A 10 8.00 -26.22 -2.66
N ILE A 11 9.33 -26.05 -2.60
CA ILE A 11 9.99 -24.85 -3.13
C ILE A 11 9.65 -24.64 -4.60
N ALA A 12 9.71 -25.69 -5.42
CA ALA A 12 9.36 -25.58 -6.84
C ALA A 12 7.90 -25.13 -7.07
N ALA A 13 6.96 -25.64 -6.28
CA ALA A 13 5.55 -25.24 -6.36
C ALA A 13 5.38 -23.76 -6.01
N VAL A 14 5.98 -23.30 -4.91
CA VAL A 14 5.92 -21.91 -4.46
C VAL A 14 6.61 -20.97 -5.46
N SER A 15 7.78 -21.35 -5.97
CA SER A 15 8.53 -20.54 -6.95
C SER A 15 7.77 -20.26 -8.25
N SER A 16 6.82 -21.12 -8.63
CA SER A 16 6.01 -20.93 -9.85
C SER A 16 5.14 -19.68 -9.81
N HIS A 17 4.86 -19.13 -8.62
CA HIS A 17 4.15 -17.86 -8.46
C HIS A 17 5.03 -16.63 -8.74
N TYR A 18 6.36 -16.79 -8.74
CA TYR A 18 7.32 -15.70 -8.91
C TYR A 18 8.05 -15.73 -10.25
N THR A 19 8.02 -16.86 -10.95
CA THR A 19 8.66 -17.01 -12.26
C THR A 19 7.98 -18.08 -13.11
N THR A 20 7.96 -17.84 -14.42
CA THR A 20 7.51 -18.81 -15.43
C THR A 20 8.65 -19.74 -15.87
N MET A 21 9.89 -19.49 -15.43
CA MET A 21 11.06 -20.31 -15.78
C MET A 21 11.05 -21.65 -15.04
N ARG A 22 11.49 -22.70 -15.73
CA ARG A 22 11.63 -24.03 -15.11
C ARG A 22 12.90 -24.10 -14.27
N LEU A 23 12.74 -24.38 -12.97
CA LEU A 23 13.86 -24.64 -12.08
C LEU A 23 14.45 -26.04 -12.29
N SER A 24 15.77 -26.13 -12.40
CA SER A 24 16.49 -27.41 -12.40
C SER A 24 16.47 -28.07 -11.02
N GLY A 25 16.77 -29.38 -10.94
CA GLY A 25 16.82 -30.10 -9.67
C GLY A 25 17.82 -29.49 -8.68
N ALA A 26 19.06 -29.26 -9.13
CA ALA A 26 20.11 -28.66 -8.32
C ALA A 26 19.76 -27.24 -7.84
N VAL A 27 19.06 -26.44 -8.65
CA VAL A 27 18.60 -25.10 -8.23
C VAL A 27 17.58 -25.21 -7.11
N LYS A 28 16.63 -26.16 -7.18
CA LYS A 28 15.63 -26.36 -6.12
C LYS A 28 16.28 -26.77 -4.80
N GLU A 29 17.28 -27.66 -4.86
CA GLU A 29 18.05 -28.09 -3.69
C GLU A 29 18.82 -26.91 -3.09
N ARG A 30 19.52 -26.12 -3.92
CA ARG A 30 20.24 -24.94 -3.44
C ARG A 30 19.31 -23.88 -2.85
N LEU A 31 18.11 -23.70 -3.41
CA LEU A 31 17.11 -22.78 -2.85
C LEU A 31 16.62 -23.21 -1.46
N VAL A 32 16.50 -24.52 -1.19
CA VAL A 32 16.17 -25.01 0.15
C VAL A 32 17.24 -24.57 1.16
N GLU A 33 18.51 -24.75 0.81
CA GLU A 33 19.64 -24.35 1.66
C GLU A 33 19.64 -22.83 1.89
N LEU A 34 19.56 -22.04 0.83
CA LEU A 34 19.57 -20.57 0.91
C LEU A 34 18.42 -20.01 1.76
N LEU A 35 17.22 -20.61 1.68
CA LEU A 35 16.09 -20.19 2.50
C LEU A 35 16.23 -20.59 3.98
N CYS A 36 16.94 -21.68 4.27
CA CYS A 36 17.29 -22.02 5.66
C CYS A 36 18.37 -21.07 6.20
N GLU A 37 19.40 -20.79 5.40
CA GLU A 37 20.44 -19.78 5.72
C GLU A 37 19.81 -18.39 5.96
N GLU A 38 18.73 -18.05 5.25
CA GLU A 38 17.99 -16.81 5.50
C GLU A 38 17.25 -16.82 6.84
N LEU A 39 16.64 -17.95 7.25
CA LEU A 39 16.04 -18.07 8.58
C LEU A 39 17.08 -17.96 9.69
N ASP A 40 18.27 -18.52 9.48
CA ASP A 40 19.38 -18.42 10.43
C ASP A 40 19.83 -16.97 10.66
N ARG A 41 19.62 -16.09 9.67
CA ARG A 41 19.83 -14.64 9.80
C ARG A 41 18.63 -13.91 10.40
N LEU A 42 17.43 -14.22 9.92
CA LEU A 42 16.20 -13.49 10.26
C LEU A 42 15.73 -13.75 11.70
N VAL A 43 15.74 -15.01 12.14
CA VAL A 43 15.16 -15.39 13.44
C VAL A 43 15.87 -14.72 14.62
N PRO A 44 17.22 -14.71 14.71
CA PRO A 44 17.92 -14.00 15.79
C PRO A 44 17.62 -12.50 15.82
N GLN A 45 17.51 -11.87 14.64
CA GLN A 45 17.13 -10.46 14.55
C GLN A 45 15.72 -10.23 15.09
N MET A 46 14.73 -11.02 14.64
CA MET A 46 13.35 -10.91 15.12
C MET A 46 13.23 -11.17 16.63
N GLU A 47 14.01 -12.12 17.15
CA GLU A 47 14.03 -12.45 18.58
C GLU A 47 14.59 -11.29 19.39
N GLN A 48 15.72 -10.72 18.95
CA GLN A 48 16.31 -9.54 19.57
C GLN A 48 15.34 -8.35 19.58
N GLU A 49 14.71 -8.07 18.44
CA GLU A 49 13.73 -6.98 18.32
C GLU A 49 12.51 -7.24 19.21
N THR A 50 12.00 -8.48 19.27
CA THR A 50 10.90 -8.89 20.17
C THR A 50 11.25 -8.63 21.64
N LEU A 51 12.42 -9.10 22.09
CA LEU A 51 12.87 -8.95 23.48
C LEU A 51 13.25 -7.50 23.82
N SER A 52 13.65 -6.70 22.83
CA SER A 52 13.90 -5.27 23.03
C SER A 52 12.61 -4.48 23.35
N GLN A 53 11.47 -4.92 22.80
CA GLN A 53 10.16 -4.33 23.05
C GLN A 53 9.53 -4.87 24.34
N ASP A 54 9.63 -6.18 24.57
CA ASP A 54 9.11 -6.86 25.76
C ASP A 54 10.10 -7.94 26.23
N PRO A 55 10.96 -7.64 27.23
CA PRO A 55 11.97 -8.55 27.72
C PRO A 55 11.44 -9.88 28.29
N GLU A 56 10.17 -9.91 28.72
CA GLU A 56 9.53 -11.09 29.31
C GLU A 56 8.76 -11.93 28.28
N ARG A 57 8.74 -11.51 27.00
CA ARG A 57 8.01 -12.18 25.93
C ARG A 57 8.60 -13.57 25.65
N LYS A 58 7.72 -14.58 25.65
CA LYS A 58 8.09 -15.99 25.41
C LYS A 58 7.80 -16.51 23.99
N THR A 59 7.24 -15.66 23.14
CA THR A 59 6.84 -15.99 21.77
C THR A 59 7.44 -14.97 20.81
N LEU A 60 8.18 -15.44 19.81
CA LEU A 60 8.70 -14.60 18.72
C LEU A 60 7.56 -13.79 18.09
N ASP A 61 7.73 -12.47 18.00
CA ASP A 61 6.72 -11.56 17.44
C ASP A 61 7.20 -10.95 16.11
N ASP A 62 6.29 -10.25 15.41
CA ASP A 62 6.66 -9.32 14.35
C ASP A 62 6.81 -7.91 14.95
N PRO A 63 8.03 -7.49 15.33
CA PRO A 63 8.28 -6.20 15.98
C PRO A 63 7.94 -5.00 15.11
N LYS A 64 7.77 -5.19 13.79
CA LYS A 64 7.47 -4.14 12.82
C LYS A 64 5.96 -3.93 12.62
N ARG A 65 5.11 -4.79 13.19
CA ARG A 65 3.64 -4.69 13.05
C ARG A 65 2.92 -4.81 14.39
N SER A 66 2.17 -3.76 14.75
CA SER A 66 1.14 -3.86 15.78
C SER A 66 -0.12 -4.48 15.18
N ARG A 67 -0.41 -5.74 15.50
CA ARG A 67 -1.53 -6.49 14.92
C ARG A 67 -2.62 -6.83 15.95
N LEU A 68 -3.82 -7.15 15.47
CA LEU A 68 -4.83 -7.82 16.28
C LEU A 68 -4.27 -9.15 16.82
N ASN A 69 -4.59 -9.45 18.08
CA ASN A 69 -4.05 -10.62 18.75
C ASN A 69 -4.51 -11.92 18.04
N TYR A 70 -3.54 -12.76 17.69
CA TYR A 70 -3.79 -14.00 16.95
C TYR A 70 -4.69 -14.97 17.72
N ASN A 71 -4.36 -15.28 18.98
CA ASN A 71 -5.13 -16.24 19.78
C ASN A 71 -6.55 -15.76 19.99
N ARG A 72 -6.72 -14.47 20.28
CA ARG A 72 -8.04 -13.87 20.46
C ARG A 72 -8.87 -13.91 19.19
N THR A 73 -8.26 -13.58 18.04
CA THR A 73 -8.93 -13.63 16.74
C THR A 73 -9.34 -15.06 16.40
N ARG A 74 -8.47 -16.05 16.68
CA ARG A 74 -8.77 -17.47 16.48
C ARG A 74 -9.98 -17.92 17.30
N GLU A 75 -10.04 -17.61 18.59
CA GLU A 75 -11.19 -17.91 19.45
C GLU A 75 -12.48 -17.30 18.91
N LEU A 76 -12.44 -16.02 18.54
CA LEU A 76 -13.59 -15.31 17.97
C LEU A 76 -14.07 -15.93 16.64
N MET A 77 -13.16 -16.48 15.84
CA MET A 77 -13.52 -17.21 14.62
C MET A 77 -14.12 -18.59 14.94
N ILE A 78 -13.57 -19.31 15.93
CA ILE A 78 -14.11 -20.61 16.39
C ILE A 78 -15.55 -20.45 16.89
N ASP A 79 -15.86 -19.38 17.61
CA ASP A 79 -17.21 -19.10 18.09
C ASP A 79 -18.25 -18.88 16.96
N ARG A 80 -17.80 -18.61 15.73
CA ARG A 80 -18.65 -18.27 14.58
C ARG A 80 -18.81 -19.39 13.56
N ILE A 81 -17.92 -20.39 13.56
CA ILE A 81 -18.04 -21.53 12.66
C ILE A 81 -19.14 -22.49 13.16
N LYS A 82 -19.95 -23.02 12.23
CA LYS A 82 -21.06 -23.94 12.55
C LYS A 82 -20.94 -25.29 11.86
N GLY A 83 -20.33 -25.32 10.67
CA GLY A 83 -20.21 -26.53 9.85
C GLY A 83 -18.86 -27.23 9.95
N ILE A 84 -17.91 -26.67 10.70
CA ILE A 84 -16.55 -27.21 10.91
C ILE A 84 -16.13 -26.99 12.35
N GLU A 85 -15.16 -27.77 12.82
CA GLU A 85 -14.78 -27.83 14.25
C GLU A 85 -13.56 -26.96 14.62
N SER A 86 -12.80 -26.46 13.63
CA SER A 86 -11.56 -25.73 13.93
C SER A 86 -11.20 -24.68 12.88
N VAL A 87 -10.36 -23.73 13.29
CA VAL A 87 -9.79 -22.67 12.44
C VAL A 87 -8.28 -22.87 12.32
N GLY A 88 -7.81 -23.03 11.08
CA GLY A 88 -6.39 -23.17 10.74
C GLY A 88 -5.63 -21.84 10.78
N SER A 89 -4.32 -21.88 10.98
CA SER A 89 -3.47 -20.68 11.18
C SER A 89 -3.52 -19.70 10.02
N ALA A 90 -3.51 -20.19 8.78
CA ALA A 90 -3.64 -19.35 7.58
C ALA A 90 -4.97 -18.58 7.56
N ALA A 91 -6.07 -19.22 7.96
CA ALA A 91 -7.38 -18.58 8.04
C ALA A 91 -7.40 -17.50 9.13
N VAL A 92 -6.75 -17.74 10.28
CA VAL A 92 -6.62 -16.72 11.34
C VAL A 92 -5.83 -15.50 10.83
N GLN A 93 -4.70 -15.71 10.14
CA GLN A 93 -3.90 -14.61 9.60
C GLN A 93 -4.69 -13.80 8.56
N ALA A 94 -5.38 -14.47 7.64
CA ALA A 94 -6.27 -13.81 6.69
C ALA A 94 -7.41 -13.04 7.39
N GLY A 95 -7.97 -13.60 8.46
CA GLY A 95 -8.99 -12.96 9.28
C GLY A 95 -8.47 -11.69 9.98
N ILE A 96 -7.25 -11.73 10.52
CA ILE A 96 -6.58 -10.56 11.11
C ILE A 96 -6.39 -9.48 10.04
N GLU A 97 -5.82 -9.81 8.89
CA GLU A 97 -5.59 -8.86 7.78
C GLU A 97 -6.89 -8.19 7.33
N HIS A 98 -7.94 -9.00 7.12
CA HIS A 98 -9.23 -8.49 6.70
C HIS A 98 -9.86 -7.57 7.76
N THR A 99 -9.79 -7.95 9.04
CA THR A 99 -10.38 -7.16 10.13
C THR A 99 -9.60 -5.86 10.36
N GLU A 100 -8.28 -5.88 10.24
CA GLU A 100 -7.42 -4.70 10.30
C GLU A 100 -7.72 -3.73 9.15
N ALA A 101 -7.84 -4.24 7.92
CA ALA A 101 -8.22 -3.44 6.77
C ALA A 101 -9.61 -2.80 6.94
N HIS A 102 -10.57 -3.58 7.46
CA HIS A 102 -11.92 -3.07 7.75
C HIS A 102 -11.90 -2.00 8.85
N LEU A 103 -11.14 -2.21 9.94
CA LEU A 103 -10.97 -1.25 11.02
C LEU A 103 -10.35 0.06 10.50
N ALA A 104 -9.30 -0.03 9.69
CA ALA A 104 -8.65 1.13 9.09
C ALA A 104 -9.65 1.94 8.24
N MET A 105 -10.44 1.26 7.41
CA MET A 105 -11.48 1.89 6.59
C MET A 105 -12.56 2.56 7.45
N LEU A 106 -13.03 1.91 8.52
CA LEU A 106 -14.01 2.47 9.46
C LEU A 106 -13.47 3.73 10.14
N LEU A 107 -12.25 3.67 10.67
CA LEU A 107 -11.63 4.79 11.37
C LEU A 107 -11.35 5.96 10.42
N ARG A 108 -10.92 5.69 9.19
CA ARG A 108 -10.76 6.73 8.16
C ARG A 108 -12.07 7.47 7.92
N ASN A 109 -13.14 6.75 7.62
CA ASN A 109 -14.44 7.36 7.35
C ASN A 109 -15.00 8.11 8.57
N ALA A 110 -14.81 7.57 9.77
CA ALA A 110 -15.22 8.21 11.01
C ALA A 110 -14.37 9.46 11.33
N SER A 111 -13.08 9.44 11.00
CA SER A 111 -12.18 10.60 11.11
C SER A 111 -12.61 11.70 10.17
N GLU A 112 -12.88 11.39 8.90
CA GLU A 112 -13.39 12.37 7.92
C GLU A 112 -14.71 13.00 8.39
N ALA A 113 -15.60 12.22 9.01
CA ALA A 113 -16.84 12.74 9.60
C ALA A 113 -16.58 13.65 10.81
N ALA A 114 -15.59 13.33 11.65
CA ALA A 114 -15.18 14.16 12.78
C ALA A 114 -14.51 15.48 12.33
N GLU A 115 -13.70 15.43 11.28
CA GLU A 115 -13.06 16.59 10.66
C GLU A 115 -14.08 17.57 10.06
N ARG A 116 -15.12 17.05 9.40
CA ARG A 116 -16.25 17.86 8.90
C ARG A 116 -16.97 18.58 10.05
N ASP A 117 -17.09 17.92 11.19
CA ASP A 117 -17.65 18.48 12.42
C ASP A 117 -16.64 19.38 13.19
N ARG A 118 -15.40 19.55 12.68
CA ARG A 118 -14.29 20.32 13.26
C ARG A 118 -13.93 19.92 14.68
N VAL A 119 -13.97 18.64 14.98
CA VAL A 119 -13.63 18.09 16.30
C VAL A 119 -12.47 17.10 16.20
N ALA A 120 -11.54 17.19 17.15
CA ALA A 120 -10.37 16.30 17.23
C ALA A 120 -10.68 14.96 17.93
N THR A 121 -11.95 14.56 18.02
CA THR A 121 -12.35 13.34 18.73
C THR A 121 -13.46 12.62 17.96
N ILE A 122 -13.20 11.36 17.59
CA ILE A 122 -14.21 10.49 16.98
C ILE A 122 -15.24 10.11 18.06
N LYS A 123 -16.52 10.40 17.80
CA LYS A 123 -17.66 10.12 18.67
C LYS A 123 -18.59 9.11 17.98
N PRO A 124 -19.50 8.43 18.71
CA PRO A 124 -20.42 7.44 18.11
C PRO A 124 -21.12 7.95 16.85
N ARG A 125 -21.61 9.20 16.86
CA ARG A 125 -22.23 9.86 15.70
C ARG A 125 -21.38 9.85 14.41
N HIS A 126 -20.05 9.91 14.52
CA HIS A 126 -19.15 9.91 13.36
C HIS A 126 -18.98 8.49 12.81
N LEU A 127 -18.96 7.49 13.70
CA LEU A 127 -18.93 6.09 13.33
C LEU A 127 -20.26 5.67 12.67
N ASP A 128 -21.40 6.12 13.19
CA ASP A 128 -22.71 5.86 12.59
C ASP A 128 -22.78 6.41 11.15
N ARG A 129 -22.25 7.62 10.93
CA ARG A 129 -22.11 8.21 9.58
C ARG A 129 -21.17 7.40 8.69
N ALA A 130 -20.05 6.92 9.22
CA ALA A 130 -19.12 6.06 8.48
C ALA A 130 -19.80 4.75 8.03
N LEU A 131 -20.60 4.14 8.90
CA LEU A 131 -21.35 2.92 8.60
C LEU A 131 -22.42 3.14 7.53
N LEU A 132 -23.13 4.27 7.56
CA LEU A 132 -24.11 4.62 6.52
C LEU A 132 -23.45 4.75 5.13
N ASN A 133 -22.27 5.36 5.06
CA ASN A 133 -21.54 5.51 3.81
C ASN A 133 -20.98 4.19 3.27
N MET A 134 -20.74 3.21 4.15
CA MET A 134 -20.30 1.86 3.76
C MET A 134 -21.45 0.94 3.32
N ARG A 135 -22.70 1.25 3.66
CA ARG A 135 -23.85 0.35 3.49
C ARG A 135 -24.64 0.55 2.19
N LYS A 136 -24.23 1.42 1.25
CA LYS A 136 -24.95 1.57 -0.03
C LYS A 136 -25.01 0.21 -0.76
N PRO A 137 -26.20 -0.41 -0.90
CA PRO A 137 -26.35 -1.64 -1.66
C PRO A 137 -26.72 -1.33 -3.10
N ASP A 138 -26.34 -2.23 -4.00
CA ASP A 138 -26.91 -2.37 -5.33
C ASP A 138 -28.44 -2.49 -5.25
N SER A 139 -29.16 -1.64 -5.96
CA SER A 139 -30.55 -1.88 -6.34
C SER A 139 -30.89 -1.10 -7.62
N ASP A 140 -31.15 -1.85 -8.69
CA ASP A 140 -31.92 -1.42 -9.85
C ASP A 140 -33.29 -0.89 -9.39
N ASP A 141 -33.62 0.37 -9.65
CA ASP A 141 -34.69 0.75 -10.59
C ASP A 141 -34.89 2.28 -10.64
N GLU A 142 -35.43 2.65 -11.80
CA GLU A 142 -35.54 3.93 -12.51
C GLU A 142 -36.08 5.17 -11.77
N HIS A 143 -35.48 6.29 -12.17
CA HIS A 143 -36.01 7.66 -12.26
C HIS A 143 -36.69 8.27 -11.02
N ASP A 144 -35.89 8.99 -10.23
CA ASP A 144 -36.28 10.35 -9.85
C ASP A 144 -35.11 11.30 -10.12
N ASP A 145 -35.40 12.36 -10.84
CA ASP A 145 -34.45 13.28 -11.47
C ASP A 145 -33.88 14.22 -10.40
N VAL A 146 -32.88 13.75 -9.66
CA VAL A 146 -32.04 14.59 -8.81
C VAL A 146 -30.75 14.87 -9.55
N VAL A 147 -30.65 16.11 -10.04
CA VAL A 147 -29.47 16.72 -10.65
C VAL A 147 -28.18 16.23 -9.97
N VAL A 148 -27.46 15.38 -10.70
CA VAL A 148 -26.11 14.94 -10.38
C VAL A 148 -25.16 16.05 -10.84
N PRO A 149 -24.46 16.79 -9.96
CA PRO A 149 -23.10 17.16 -10.29
C PRO A 149 -22.27 15.90 -10.06
N GLU A 150 -21.73 15.33 -11.15
CA GLU A 150 -20.84 14.18 -11.10
C GLU A 150 -19.67 14.46 -10.15
N GLY A 151 -19.78 13.91 -8.95
CA GLY A 151 -18.78 13.98 -7.88
C GLY A 151 -18.72 12.66 -7.15
N GLY A 152 -18.96 11.57 -7.88
CA GLY A 152 -18.76 10.19 -7.43
C GLY A 152 -17.33 9.77 -7.75
N ALA A 153 -16.63 9.34 -6.71
CA ALA A 153 -15.26 8.90 -6.72
C ALA A 153 -14.92 7.86 -7.79
N GLN A 154 -13.73 7.98 -8.37
CA GLN A 154 -12.89 6.81 -8.52
C GLN A 154 -11.73 6.99 -7.55
N ASP A 155 -11.86 6.34 -6.38
CA ASP A 155 -10.70 5.95 -5.59
C ASP A 155 -9.92 4.99 -6.50
N PHE A 156 -8.86 5.50 -7.13
CA PHE A 156 -8.05 4.76 -8.08
C PHE A 156 -7.29 3.68 -7.30
N VAL A 157 -7.91 2.51 -7.21
CA VAL A 157 -7.18 1.27 -6.95
C VAL A 157 -6.29 1.07 -8.17
N ALA A 158 -4.98 1.25 -8.00
CA ALA A 158 -4.02 0.63 -8.89
C ALA A 158 -4.34 -0.87 -8.87
N SER A 159 -5.12 -1.32 -9.85
CA SER A 159 -5.42 -2.73 -10.04
C SER A 159 -4.12 -3.49 -10.13
N GLN A 160 -4.14 -4.75 -9.72
CA GLN A 160 -3.01 -5.69 -9.66
C GLN A 160 -2.41 -6.04 -11.05
N SER A 161 -2.28 -5.06 -11.94
CA SER A 161 -1.87 -5.21 -13.33
C SER A 161 -1.37 -3.87 -13.87
N GLY A 162 -0.23 -3.36 -13.37
CA GLY A 162 0.58 -2.33 -14.04
C GLY A 162 -0.17 -1.16 -14.70
N GLY A 163 -1.20 -0.61 -14.05
CA GLY A 163 -2.06 0.40 -14.66
C GLY A 163 -1.40 1.78 -14.68
N MET A 164 -0.93 2.20 -15.86
CA MET A 164 -0.42 3.55 -16.12
C MET A 164 -1.34 4.64 -15.55
N LEU A 165 -0.71 5.69 -14.99
CA LEU A 165 -1.38 6.94 -14.64
C LEU A 165 -2.09 7.51 -15.87
N THR A 166 -3.41 7.73 -15.77
CA THR A 166 -4.16 8.46 -16.78
C THR A 166 -4.30 9.93 -16.37
N PRO A 167 -4.42 10.88 -17.33
CA PRO A 167 -4.66 12.29 -17.02
C PRO A 167 -5.87 12.53 -16.10
N THR A 168 -6.89 11.68 -16.24
CA THR A 168 -8.11 11.70 -15.41
C THR A 168 -7.82 11.31 -13.97
N SER A 169 -6.99 10.29 -13.73
CA SER A 169 -6.56 9.86 -12.39
C SER A 169 -5.73 10.96 -11.70
N LEU A 170 -4.89 11.66 -12.46
CA LEU A 170 -4.06 12.74 -11.94
C LEU A 170 -4.88 13.99 -11.58
N LEU A 171 -5.87 14.36 -12.40
CA LEU A 171 -6.81 15.45 -12.11
C LEU A 171 -7.64 15.19 -10.84
N ALA A 172 -8.09 13.95 -10.63
CA ALA A 172 -8.79 13.55 -9.42
C ALA A 172 -7.88 13.67 -8.19
N LEU A 173 -6.62 13.25 -8.30
CA LEU A 173 -5.62 13.36 -7.23
C LEU A 173 -5.31 14.83 -6.92
N ALA A 174 -5.11 15.66 -7.94
CA ALA A 174 -4.86 17.09 -7.78
C ALA A 174 -6.01 17.82 -7.06
N ARG A 175 -7.27 17.55 -7.41
CA ARG A 175 -8.43 18.10 -6.68
C ARG A 175 -8.47 17.66 -5.22
N SER A 176 -8.16 16.39 -4.95
CA SER A 176 -8.22 15.82 -3.60
C SER A 176 -7.10 16.29 -2.67
N VAL A 177 -5.89 16.50 -3.23
CA VAL A 177 -4.67 16.78 -2.46
C VAL A 177 -4.37 18.28 -2.38
N ALA A 178 -4.41 18.99 -3.51
CA ALA A 178 -3.99 20.39 -3.55
C ALA A 178 -5.11 21.37 -3.17
N ARG A 179 -6.38 20.95 -3.17
CA ARG A 179 -7.57 21.81 -2.99
C ARG A 179 -7.60 23.04 -3.91
N MET A 180 -6.81 23.04 -4.98
CA MET A 180 -6.65 24.10 -5.96
C MET A 180 -6.92 23.52 -7.36
N ALA A 181 -7.38 24.36 -8.29
CA ALA A 181 -7.51 23.95 -9.68
C ALA A 181 -6.12 23.79 -10.31
N VAL A 182 -5.96 22.88 -11.26
CA VAL A 182 -4.69 22.67 -11.99
C VAL A 182 -4.95 22.96 -13.46
N THR A 183 -4.10 23.78 -14.09
CA THR A 183 -4.22 24.06 -15.52
C THR A 183 -3.80 22.84 -16.34
N LYS A 184 -4.29 22.76 -17.58
CA LYS A 184 -3.94 21.66 -18.48
C LYS A 184 -2.43 21.56 -18.71
N ASP A 185 -1.77 22.68 -18.94
CA ASP A 185 -0.31 22.71 -19.17
C ASP A 185 0.49 22.23 -17.95
N ALA A 186 0.02 22.55 -16.73
CA ALA A 186 0.64 22.04 -15.50
C ALA A 186 0.40 20.54 -15.29
N LEU A 187 -0.75 20.04 -15.74
CA LEU A 187 -1.09 18.63 -15.68
C LEU A 187 -0.23 17.81 -16.65
N ASP A 188 -0.08 18.29 -17.87
CA ASP A 188 0.71 17.62 -18.91
C ASP A 188 2.18 17.52 -18.47
N GLU A 189 2.77 18.60 -17.92
CA GLU A 189 4.12 18.60 -17.34
C GLU A 189 4.29 17.60 -16.18
N LEU A 190 3.28 17.48 -15.30
CA LEU A 190 3.32 16.51 -14.20
C LEU A 190 3.33 15.06 -14.72
N LEU A 191 2.60 14.78 -15.80
CA LEU A 191 2.56 13.45 -16.41
C LEU A 191 3.89 13.11 -17.09
N ASP A 192 4.47 14.06 -17.83
CA ASP A 192 5.77 13.90 -18.47
C ASP A 192 6.85 13.64 -17.42
N MET A 193 6.88 14.41 -16.34
CA MET A 193 7.81 14.21 -15.23
C MET A 193 7.64 12.84 -14.54
N TYR A 194 6.40 12.34 -14.44
CA TYR A 194 6.16 11.00 -13.89
C TYR A 194 6.69 9.91 -14.82
N ALA A 195 6.52 10.06 -16.13
CA ALA A 195 7.01 9.12 -17.13
C ALA A 195 8.53 9.03 -17.10
N GLU A 196 9.22 10.17 -17.09
CA GLU A 196 10.69 10.23 -17.02
C GLU A 196 11.24 9.54 -15.76
N VAL A 197 10.72 9.88 -14.58
CA VAL A 197 11.18 9.28 -13.30
C VAL A 197 10.86 7.79 -13.24
N PHE A 198 9.77 7.36 -13.88
CA PHE A 198 9.41 5.95 -13.94
C PHE A 198 10.37 5.16 -14.85
N GLU A 199 10.72 5.71 -16.01
CA GLU A 199 11.71 5.13 -16.93
C GLU A 199 13.09 5.01 -16.28
N ASP A 200 13.57 6.07 -15.62
CA ASP A 200 14.84 6.08 -14.89
C ASP A 200 14.89 4.98 -13.83
N LEU A 201 13.78 4.80 -13.11
CA LEU A 201 13.68 3.83 -12.03
C LEU A 201 13.59 2.39 -12.55
N GLU A 202 12.91 2.17 -13.69
CA GLU A 202 12.91 0.87 -14.38
C GLU A 202 14.31 0.50 -14.88
N ASP A 203 15.02 1.45 -15.47
CA ASP A 203 16.39 1.24 -15.95
C ASP A 203 17.37 1.02 -14.79
N ASP A 204 17.23 1.76 -13.69
CA ASP A 204 18.02 1.57 -12.48
C ASP A 204 17.82 0.18 -11.86
N ILE A 205 16.56 -0.27 -11.76
CA ILE A 205 16.22 -1.63 -11.29
C ILE A 205 16.78 -2.69 -12.24
N ARG A 206 16.65 -2.50 -13.55
CA ARG A 206 17.15 -3.45 -14.57
C ARG A 206 18.67 -3.58 -14.49
N ASN A 207 19.39 -2.47 -14.35
CA ASN A 207 20.84 -2.45 -14.25
C ASN A 207 21.33 -3.10 -12.96
N HIS A 208 20.71 -2.81 -11.82
CA HIS A 208 21.12 -3.36 -10.53
C HIS A 208 20.70 -4.82 -10.32
N ALA A 209 19.57 -5.25 -10.90
CA ALA A 209 19.14 -6.65 -10.90
C ALA A 209 20.08 -7.56 -11.72
N GLN A 210 20.63 -7.04 -12.82
CA GLN A 210 21.48 -7.83 -13.73
C GLN A 210 22.94 -7.88 -13.29
N LEU A 211 23.44 -6.84 -12.62
CA LEU A 211 24.86 -6.71 -12.28
C LEU A 211 25.23 -7.19 -10.86
N GLY A 212 24.26 -7.64 -10.06
CA GLY A 212 24.51 -8.16 -8.70
C GLY A 212 25.04 -7.11 -7.71
N ASN A 213 24.82 -5.82 -8.01
CA ASN A 213 25.30 -4.73 -7.18
C ASN A 213 24.31 -4.34 -6.07
N ASN A 214 24.90 -3.84 -4.97
CA ASN A 214 24.30 -3.34 -3.74
C ASN A 214 22.79 -3.66 -3.52
N PRO A 215 22.47 -4.74 -2.77
CA PRO A 215 21.09 -5.14 -2.52
C PRO A 215 20.26 -4.08 -1.78
N VAL A 216 20.91 -3.16 -1.07
CA VAL A 216 20.22 -2.04 -0.40
C VAL A 216 19.66 -1.06 -1.43
N HIS A 217 20.45 -0.68 -2.44
CA HIS A 217 20.03 0.22 -3.52
C HIS A 217 18.89 -0.40 -4.34
N PHE A 218 18.97 -1.70 -4.62
CA PHE A 218 17.90 -2.41 -5.31
C PHE A 218 16.57 -2.40 -4.53
N ILE A 219 16.61 -2.63 -3.21
CA ILE A 219 15.43 -2.56 -2.34
C ILE A 219 14.87 -1.14 -2.28
N GLU A 220 15.73 -0.12 -2.23
CA GLU A 220 15.34 1.29 -2.28
C GLU A 220 14.64 1.66 -3.59
N SER A 221 15.16 1.22 -4.74
CA SER A 221 14.55 1.45 -6.05
C SER A 221 13.20 0.74 -6.19
N ILE A 222 13.07 -0.49 -5.68
CA ILE A 222 11.79 -1.22 -5.64
C ILE A 222 10.77 -0.53 -4.72
N ASN A 223 11.18 -0.06 -3.55
CA ASN A 223 10.30 0.68 -2.65
C ASN A 223 9.89 2.03 -3.24
N SER A 224 10.79 2.70 -3.95
CA SER A 224 10.50 3.93 -4.70
C SER A 224 9.52 3.68 -5.84
N MET A 225 9.65 2.54 -6.53
CA MET A 225 8.74 2.13 -7.62
C MET A 225 7.35 1.83 -7.06
N ARG A 226 7.27 1.15 -5.92
CA ARG A 226 6.03 0.97 -5.18
C ARG A 226 5.44 2.32 -4.70
N GLY A 227 6.28 3.27 -4.31
CA GLY A 227 5.90 4.65 -3.97
C GLY A 227 5.32 5.43 -5.17
N MET A 228 5.88 5.23 -6.36
CA MET A 228 5.38 5.78 -7.63
C MET A 228 4.03 5.15 -8.01
N MET A 229 3.93 3.82 -7.96
CA MET A 229 2.70 3.08 -8.27
C MET A 229 1.54 3.38 -7.30
N THR A 230 1.84 3.79 -6.06
CA THR A 230 0.85 4.23 -5.07
C THR A 230 0.56 5.74 -5.15
N LEU A 231 1.11 6.44 -6.14
CA LEU A 231 0.96 7.88 -6.39
C LEU A 231 1.47 8.77 -5.24
N GLY A 232 2.27 8.23 -4.32
CA GLY A 232 2.83 8.98 -3.19
C GLY A 232 3.80 10.07 -3.63
N TRP A 233 4.59 9.79 -4.65
CA TRP A 233 5.51 10.75 -5.26
C TRP A 233 4.75 11.91 -5.94
N MET A 234 3.72 11.56 -6.72
CA MET A 234 2.87 12.53 -7.40
C MET A 234 2.11 13.44 -6.41
N ARG A 235 1.62 12.86 -5.31
CA ARG A 235 1.02 13.60 -4.19
C ARG A 235 2.00 14.60 -3.59
N SER A 236 3.25 14.21 -3.35
CA SER A 236 4.28 15.09 -2.81
C SER A 236 4.60 16.26 -3.75
N ARG A 237 4.72 15.99 -5.06
CA ARG A 237 4.96 17.03 -6.08
C ARG A 237 3.78 18.00 -6.19
N LEU A 238 2.54 17.50 -6.17
CA LEU A 238 1.35 18.36 -6.18
C LEU A 238 1.22 19.25 -4.94
N ILE A 239 1.64 18.77 -3.76
CA ILE A 239 1.68 19.59 -2.54
C ILE A 239 2.69 20.73 -2.70
N LYS A 240 3.90 20.45 -3.18
CA LYS A 240 4.92 21.48 -3.43
C LYS A 240 4.48 22.50 -4.50
N ALA A 241 3.82 22.02 -5.56
CA ALA A 241 3.25 22.88 -6.60
C ALA A 241 2.16 23.81 -6.03
N ALA A 242 1.31 23.28 -5.13
CA ALA A 242 0.30 24.06 -4.44
C ALA A 242 0.90 25.10 -3.49
N GLU A 243 2.00 24.77 -2.80
CA GLU A 243 2.75 25.71 -1.95
C GLU A 243 3.34 26.86 -2.77
N HIS A 244 3.96 26.56 -3.93
CA HIS A 244 4.44 27.57 -4.87
C HIS A 244 3.31 28.47 -5.37
N ALA A 245 2.20 27.87 -5.80
CA ALA A 245 1.03 28.62 -6.27
C ALA A 245 0.44 29.53 -5.18
N SER A 246 0.34 29.01 -3.95
CA SER A 246 -0.15 29.76 -2.79
C SER A 246 0.80 30.88 -2.38
N GLY A 247 2.12 30.67 -2.46
CA GLY A 247 3.13 31.69 -2.16
C GLY A 247 3.07 32.90 -3.10
N ARG A 248 2.59 32.67 -4.33
CA ARG A 248 2.31 33.73 -5.33
C ARG A 248 0.90 34.33 -5.20
N GLY A 249 0.07 33.81 -4.30
CA GLY A 249 -1.34 34.21 -4.15
C GLY A 249 -2.27 33.70 -5.27
N ALA A 250 -1.83 32.71 -6.06
CA ALA A 250 -2.65 32.13 -7.12
C ALA A 250 -3.71 31.19 -6.55
N ARG A 251 -4.82 31.02 -7.29
CA ARG A 251 -5.93 30.10 -6.94
C ARG A 251 -5.86 28.77 -7.69
N SER A 252 -4.91 28.66 -8.61
CA SER A 252 -4.66 27.48 -9.44
C SER A 252 -3.16 27.23 -9.57
N ILE A 253 -2.81 25.95 -9.68
CA ILE A 253 -1.47 25.48 -10.04
C ILE A 253 -1.30 25.67 -11.55
N GLU A 254 -0.25 26.37 -11.93
CA GLU A 254 0.14 26.66 -13.31
C GLU A 254 1.47 25.98 -13.65
N LEU A 255 1.82 25.93 -14.94
CA LEU A 255 3.03 25.26 -15.43
C LEU A 255 4.29 25.71 -14.67
N GLN A 256 4.43 27.02 -14.42
CA GLN A 256 5.54 27.59 -13.67
C GLN A 256 5.69 27.03 -12.25
N ASP A 257 4.59 26.62 -11.60
CA ASP A 257 4.66 26.05 -10.25
C ASP A 257 5.26 24.66 -10.25
N VAL A 258 5.01 23.90 -11.33
CA VAL A 258 5.51 22.55 -11.53
C VAL A 258 6.99 22.60 -11.95
N VAL A 259 7.33 23.46 -12.92
CA VAL A 259 8.72 23.63 -13.39
C VAL A 259 9.64 24.12 -12.27
N ASN A 260 9.17 25.02 -11.39
CA ASN A 260 10.02 25.51 -10.29
C ASN A 260 10.36 24.44 -9.24
N ILE A 261 9.65 23.31 -9.22
CA ILE A 261 9.94 22.19 -8.32
C ILE A 261 11.18 21.42 -8.79
N THR A 262 11.45 21.34 -10.10
CA THR A 262 12.59 20.61 -10.66
C THR A 262 13.90 21.35 -10.37
N ALA A 263 13.92 22.67 -10.51
CA ALA A 263 15.09 23.52 -10.28
C ALA A 263 15.69 23.44 -8.86
N HIS A 264 14.91 23.01 -7.87
CA HIS A 264 15.32 22.89 -6.46
C HIS A 264 15.60 21.44 -6.02
N THR A 265 15.57 20.47 -6.96
CA THR A 265 15.86 19.05 -6.65
C THR A 265 17.22 18.59 -7.20
N SER A 266 18.05 19.51 -7.73
CA SER A 266 19.38 19.23 -8.30
C SER A 266 20.53 19.69 -7.40
N GLU A 267 20.43 19.43 -6.09
CA GLU A 267 21.54 19.52 -5.12
C GLU A 267 21.64 18.24 -4.29
#